data_AF-A0A938QNX1-F1
#
_entry.id   AF-A0A938QNX1-F1
#
_cell.length_a   1.000
_cell.length_b   1.000
_cell.length_c   1.000
_cell.angle_alpha   90.00
_cell.angle_beta   90.00
_cell.angle_gamma   90.00
#
_symmetry.space_group_name_H-M   'P 1'
#
loop_
_entity.id
_entity.type
_entity.pdbx_description
1 polymer ?
#
loop_
_entity_poly.entity_id
_entity_poly.type
_entity_poly.pdbx_seq_one_letter_code
_entity_poly.pdbx_strand_id
1 'polypeptide(L)' 'MNKQSQTDWDRIDALKDEEIDYSEIPDLGEDEAFWSRAEVVVPVTIWVDPEVLAWFKAQGEGYEERISKALQTYKETHEK' A
#
# COMPACT_ATOMS: atom_id res chain seq x y z
N MET A 1 -25.14 9.64 -14.25
CA MET A 1 -25.22 8.80 -15.46
C MET A 1 -24.20 7.67 -15.30
N ASN A 2 -24.66 6.44 -15.06
CA ASN A 2 -23.75 5.29 -14.95
C ASN A 2 -23.22 4.96 -16.35
N LYS A 3 -21.90 5.09 -16.56
CA LYS A 3 -21.25 4.61 -17.77
C LYS A 3 -21.21 3.09 -17.68
N GLN A 4 -22.07 2.41 -18.44
CA GLN A 4 -21.95 0.96 -18.58
C GLN A 4 -20.63 0.66 -19.27
N SER A 5 -19.88 -0.28 -18.69
CA SER A 5 -18.66 -0.79 -19.30
C SER A 5 -19.00 -1.42 -20.65
N GLN A 6 -18.20 -1.13 -21.68
CA GLN A 6 -18.32 -1.75 -23.00
C GLN A 6 -17.57 -3.09 -23.06
N THR A 7 -17.01 -3.54 -21.93
CA THR A 7 -16.31 -4.81 -21.81
C THR A 7 -17.31 -5.97 -21.79
N ASP A 8 -17.02 -6.99 -22.60
CA ASP A 8 -17.67 -8.29 -22.53
C ASP A 8 -17.13 -9.06 -21.31
N TRP A 9 -17.85 -8.97 -20.20
CA TRP A 9 -17.45 -9.57 -18.92
C TRP A 9 -17.59 -11.08 -18.91
N ASP A 10 -18.58 -11.64 -19.60
CA ASP A 10 -18.79 -13.08 -19.69
C ASP A 10 -17.59 -13.77 -20.35
N ARG A 11 -16.99 -13.11 -21.36
CA ARG A 11 -15.74 -13.58 -21.99
C ARG A 11 -14.54 -13.55 -21.04
N ILE A 12 -14.42 -12.51 -20.21
CA ILE A 12 -13.30 -12.37 -19.26
C ILE A 12 -13.44 -13.39 -18.12
N ASP A 13 -14.65 -13.60 -17.61
CA ASP A 13 -14.92 -14.58 -16.54
C ASP A 13 -14.69 -16.03 -16.99
N ALA A 14 -14.84 -16.31 -18.28
CA ALA A 14 -14.60 -17.63 -18.86
C ALA A 14 -13.15 -17.87 -19.32
N LEU A 15 -12.31 -16.83 -19.36
CA LEU A 15 -10.91 -16.92 -19.81
C LEU A 15 -10.07 -17.68 -18.77
N LYS A 16 -9.34 -18.70 -19.21
CA LYS A 16 -8.43 -19.42 -18.32
C LYS A 16 -7.09 -18.69 -18.19
N ASP A 17 -6.41 -18.91 -17.08
CA ASP A 17 -5.13 -18.27 -16.77
C ASP A 17 -4.07 -18.57 -17.84
N GLU A 18 -4.07 -19.78 -18.39
CA GLU A 18 -3.11 -20.19 -19.43
C GLU A 18 -3.37 -19.55 -20.81
N GLU A 19 -4.55 -18.96 -21.01
CA GLU A 19 -4.94 -18.26 -22.24
C GLU A 19 -4.59 -16.77 -22.20
N ILE A 20 -4.09 -16.27 -21.06
CA ILE A 20 -3.66 -14.88 -20.90
C ILE A 20 -2.30 -14.68 -21.57
N ASP A 21 -2.27 -13.78 -22.56
CA ASP A 21 -1.05 -13.43 -23.29
C ASP A 21 -0.22 -12.40 -22.51
N TYR A 22 0.95 -12.82 -22.03
CA TYR A 22 1.92 -11.96 -21.35
C TYR A 22 3.09 -11.55 -22.25
N SER A 23 3.06 -11.81 -23.56
CA SER A 23 4.19 -11.56 -24.46
C SER A 23 4.67 -10.11 -24.53
N GLU A 24 3.80 -9.14 -24.21
CA GLU A 24 4.14 -7.72 -24.14
C GLU A 24 4.85 -7.31 -22.84
N ILE A 25 4.82 -8.16 -21.80
CA ILE A 25 5.37 -7.88 -20.48
C ILE A 25 6.47 -8.91 -20.20
N PRO A 26 7.75 -8.50 -20.15
CA PRO A 26 8.82 -9.43 -19.81
C PRO A 26 8.58 -9.99 -18.41
N ASP A 27 8.78 -11.31 -18.25
CA ASP A 27 8.73 -11.95 -16.93
C ASP A 27 9.79 -11.34 -16.02
N LEU A 28 9.33 -10.73 -14.93
CA LEU A 28 10.18 -10.00 -13.99
C LEU A 28 10.90 -10.93 -13.00
N GLY A 29 10.50 -12.21 -12.94
CA GLY A 29 11.15 -13.29 -12.18
C GLY A 29 11.89 -12.87 -10.90
N GLU A 30 13.10 -13.40 -10.74
CA GLU A 30 14.11 -12.95 -9.76
C GLU A 30 15.09 -11.95 -10.40
N ASP A 31 14.61 -11.04 -11.25
CA ASP A 31 15.48 -10.05 -11.91
C ASP A 31 16.05 -9.08 -10.86
N GLU A 32 17.27 -9.37 -10.40
CA GLU A 32 18.00 -8.58 -9.42
C GLU A 32 18.20 -7.13 -9.87
N ALA A 33 18.27 -6.85 -11.18
CA ALA A 33 18.41 -5.50 -11.69
C ALA A 33 17.10 -4.72 -11.55
N PHE A 34 15.96 -5.35 -11.83
CA PHE A 34 14.64 -4.78 -11.62
C PHE A 34 14.39 -4.47 -10.12
N TRP A 35 14.69 -5.42 -9.24
CA TRP A 35 14.47 -5.30 -7.80
C TRP A 35 15.59 -4.56 -7.04
N SER A 36 16.68 -4.17 -7.70
CA SER A 36 17.87 -3.56 -7.08
C SER A 36 17.62 -2.34 -6.18
N ARG A 37 16.52 -1.61 -6.42
CA ARG A 37 16.11 -0.43 -5.64
C ARG A 37 14.83 -0.64 -4.84
N ALA A 38 14.28 -1.84 -4.84
CA ALA A 38 13.08 -2.13 -4.08
C ALA A 38 13.42 -2.20 -2.59
N GLU A 39 12.69 -1.44 -1.79
CA GLU A 39 12.79 -1.50 -0.34
C GLU A 39 11.62 -2.34 0.19
N VAL A 40 11.94 -3.39 0.95
CA VAL A 40 10.92 -4.20 1.60
C VAL A 40 10.38 -3.44 2.80
N VAL A 41 9.20 -2.84 2.65
CA VAL A 41 8.51 -2.16 3.73
C VAL A 41 7.54 -3.12 4.40
N VAL A 42 7.80 -3.46 5.66
CA VAL A 42 6.85 -4.22 6.49
C VAL A 42 5.95 -3.21 7.21
N PRO A 43 4.64 -3.14 6.88
CA PRO A 43 3.73 -2.22 7.55
C PRO A 43 3.54 -2.64 9.00
N VAL A 44 3.76 -1.70 9.92
CA VAL A 44 3.49 -1.91 11.35
C VAL A 44 2.10 -1.37 11.66
N THR A 45 1.22 -2.24 12.16
CA THR A 45 -0.10 -1.82 12.66
C THR A 45 -0.04 -1.67 14.18
N ILE A 46 -0.36 -0.49 14.67
CA ILE A 46 -0.49 -0.23 16.11
C ILE A 46 -1.93 0.11 16.46
N TRP A 47 -2.35 -0.28 17.66
CA TRP A 47 -3.64 0.15 18.19
C TRP A 47 -3.47 1.53 18.82
N VAL A 48 -4.30 2.48 18.41
CA VAL A 48 -4.33 3.85 18.92
C VAL A 48 -5.76 4.17 19.33
N ASP A 49 -5.90 4.92 20.42
CA ASP A 49 -7.20 5.40 20.85
C ASP A 49 -7.89 6.20 19.71
N PRO A 50 -9.19 5.95 19.43
CA PRO A 50 -9.91 6.62 18.35
C PRO A 50 -9.92 8.14 18.44
N GLU A 51 -9.99 8.72 19.63
CA GLU A 51 -10.00 10.18 19.82
C GLU A 51 -8.63 10.78 19.49
N VAL A 52 -7.56 10.09 19.91
CA VAL A 52 -6.18 10.49 19.59
C VAL A 52 -5.95 10.44 18.09
N LEU A 53 -6.39 9.37 17.42
CA LEU A 53 -6.29 9.25 15.97
C LEU A 53 -7.09 10.35 15.25
N ALA A 54 -8.31 10.64 15.73
CA ALA A 54 -9.14 11.71 15.16
C ALA A 54 -8.46 13.08 15.29
N TRP A 55 -7.83 13.36 16.43
CA TRP A 55 -7.07 14.59 16.64
C TRP A 55 -5.89 14.73 15.67
N PHE A 56 -5.14 13.66 15.43
CA PHE A 56 -4.06 13.66 14.44
C PHE A 56 -4.57 13.86 13.01
N LYS A 57 -5.66 13.18 12.63
CA LYS A 57 -6.29 13.34 11.31
C LYS A 57 -6.82 14.75 11.08
N ALA A 58 -7.32 15.43 12.11
CA ALA A 58 -7.81 16.80 12.01
C ALA A 58 -6.72 17.82 11.62
N GLN A 59 -5.44 17.46 11.77
CA GLN A 59 -4.31 18.33 11.40
C GLN A 59 -3.92 18.25 9.92
N GLY A 60 -4.66 17.48 9.11
CA GLY A 60 -4.47 17.34 7.67
C GLY A 60 -3.52 16.22 7.26
N GLU A 61 -3.00 16.32 6.04
CA GLU A 61 -2.10 15.33 5.45
C GLU A 61 -0.82 15.17 6.29
N GLY A 62 -0.26 13.95 6.30
CA GLY A 62 0.93 13.63 7.08
C GLY A 62 0.67 13.28 8.55
N TYR A 63 -0.58 12.99 8.95
CA TYR A 63 -0.91 12.59 10.33
C TYR A 63 -0.13 11.35 10.80
N GLU A 64 0.17 10.41 9.90
CA GLU A 64 0.94 9.19 10.20
C GLU A 64 2.40 9.52 10.56
N GLU A 65 3.04 10.43 9.81
CA GLU A 65 4.40 10.88 10.10
C GLU A 65 4.47 11.63 11.44
N ARG A 66 3.43 12.41 11.77
CA ARG A 66 3.31 13.09 13.07
C ARG A 66 3.15 12.11 14.22
N ILE A 67 2.32 11.07 14.06
CA ILE A 67 2.21 9.98 15.04
C ILE A 67 3.58 9.32 15.25
N SER A 68 4.28 8.99 14.17
CA SER A 68 5.61 8.39 14.23
C SER A 68 6.61 9.27 15.00
N LYS A 69 6.67 10.58 14.70
CA LYS A 69 7.54 11.52 15.42
C LYS A 69 7.20 11.62 16.91
N ALA A 70 5.92 11.68 17.25
CA ALA A 70 5.47 11.73 18.64
C ALA A 70 5.92 10.47 19.42
N LEU A 71 5.79 9.29 18.81
CA LEU A 71 6.26 8.04 19.40
C LEU A 71 7.78 8.00 19.56
N GLN A 72 8.54 8.51 18.59
CA GLN A 72 10.01 8.63 18.68
C GLN A 72 10.43 9.54 19.84
N THR A 73 9.84 10.74 19.96
CA THR A 73 10.13 11.67 21.06
C THR A 73 9.77 11.08 22.42
N TYR A 74 8.64 10.36 22.52
CA TYR A 74 8.26 9.66 23.73
C TYR A 74 9.31 8.61 24.12
N LYS A 75 9.75 7.80 23.14
CA LYS A 75 10.82 6.81 23.33
C LYS A 75 12.09 7.47 23.87
N GLU A 76 12.61 8.48 23.19
CA GLU A 76 13.86 9.16 23.56
C GLU A 76 13.82 9.77 24.98
N THR A 77 12.66 10.26 25.38
CA THR A 77 12.47 10.88 26.71
C THR A 77 12.49 9.84 27.84
N HIS A 78 12.06 8.60 27.58
CA HIS A 78 11.91 7.53 28.58
C HIS A 78 13.02 6.48 28.53
N GLU A 79 13.98 6.59 27.61
CA GLU A 79 15.11 5.66 27.45
C GLU A 79 16.36 6.07 28.28
N LYS A 80 16.22 7.04 29.20
CA LYS A 80 17.24 7.42 30.20
C LYS A 80 17.05 6.67 31.52
#